data_AF-F4XWY1-F1
#
_entry.id   AF-F4XWY1-F1
#
_cell.length_a   1.000
_cell.length_b   1.000
_cell.length_c   1.000
_cell.angle_alpha   90.00
_cell.angle_beta   90.00
_cell.angle_gamma   90.00
#
_symmetry.space_group_name_H-M   'P 1'
#
loop_
_entity.id
_entity.type
_entity.pdbx_description
1 polymer ?
#
loop_
_entity_poly.entity_id
_entity_poly.type
_entity_poly.pdbx_seq_one_letter_code
_entity_poly.pdbx_strand_id
1 'polypeptide(L)'
;MRVFLNPEQRLAVGHATRTIVRQWFGVSRYVFNKTVKILCSVGAATRTYGEVKANWKAIKTGILNDLPEWCKTVPYQIKSIAIKDACTAVREAKKKYKKTGQINRVRFRSRKNPVQSCYIPKSAVSSKGIYHTKLGELTFAETLPGDIGDCRLTSTNGDYYSSRQGS
;
A
#
# COMPACT_ATOMS: atom_id res chain seq x y z
N MET A 1 -14.75 3.88 9.47
CA MET A 1 -15.25 2.49 9.54
C MET A 1 -14.07 1.55 9.61
N ARG A 2 -14.03 0.68 10.63
CA ARG A 2 -13.01 -0.35 10.82
C ARG A 2 -13.71 -1.68 10.57
N VAL A 3 -13.59 -2.24 9.38
CA VAL A 3 -14.24 -3.53 9.13
C VAL A 3 -13.39 -4.62 9.77
N PHE A 4 -13.98 -5.33 10.74
CA PHE A 4 -13.36 -6.46 11.41
C PHE A 4 -13.63 -7.74 10.62
N LEU A 5 -12.61 -8.59 10.48
CA LEU A 5 -12.82 -10.00 10.14
C LEU A 5 -13.34 -10.70 11.40
N ASN A 6 -14.33 -11.58 11.26
CA ASN A 6 -14.92 -12.25 12.42
C ASN A 6 -13.90 -13.24 13.06
N PRO A 7 -14.10 -13.68 14.32
CA PRO A 7 -13.18 -14.61 14.99
C PRO A 7 -13.05 -15.97 14.29
N GLU A 8 -14.13 -16.48 13.70
CA GLU A 8 -14.11 -17.72 12.91
C GLU A 8 -13.23 -17.57 11.66
N GLN A 9 -13.15 -16.38 11.06
CA GLN A 9 -12.27 -16.01 9.95
C GLN A 9 -10.87 -15.63 10.41
N ARG A 10 -10.65 -15.19 11.66
CA ARG A 10 -9.30 -15.24 12.21
C ARG A 10 -8.78 -16.68 12.08
N LEU A 11 -9.59 -17.69 12.37
CA LEU A 11 -9.23 -19.09 12.17
C LEU A 11 -9.33 -19.57 10.69
N ALA A 12 -10.32 -19.08 9.92
CA ALA A 12 -10.73 -19.57 8.60
C ALA A 12 -10.30 -18.71 7.40
N VAL A 13 -9.62 -17.58 7.60
CA VAL A 13 -8.66 -17.07 6.61
C VAL A 13 -7.58 -18.14 6.58
N GLY A 14 -7.83 -19.19 5.78
CA GLY A 14 -7.00 -20.38 5.72
C GLY A 14 -5.53 -19.98 5.52
N HIS A 15 -4.61 -20.85 5.90
CA HIS A 15 -3.17 -20.59 5.79
C HIS A 15 -2.78 -19.97 4.43
N ALA A 16 -3.45 -20.37 3.35
CA ALA A 16 -3.34 -19.79 2.01
C ALA A 16 -3.73 -18.30 1.92
N THR A 17 -4.91 -17.90 2.39
CA THR A 17 -5.39 -16.51 2.34
C THR A 17 -4.52 -15.57 3.18
N ARG A 18 -4.06 -16.02 4.38
CA ARG A 18 -3.09 -15.26 5.19
C ARG A 18 -1.76 -15.07 4.44
N THR A 19 -1.31 -16.09 3.73
CA THR A 19 -0.09 -16.05 2.93
C THR A 19 -0.22 -15.05 1.78
N ILE A 20 -1.36 -15.04 1.07
CA ILE A 20 -1.65 -14.10 -0.01
C ILE A 20 -1.66 -12.65 0.51
N VAL A 21 -2.34 -12.37 1.62
CA VAL A 21 -2.39 -11.02 2.18
C VAL A 21 -1.01 -10.57 2.68
N ARG A 22 -0.23 -11.46 3.30
CA ARG A 22 1.17 -11.19 3.67
C ARG A 22 2.03 -10.88 2.45
N GLN A 23 1.83 -11.60 1.34
CA GLN A 23 2.50 -11.31 0.07
C GLN A 23 2.10 -9.93 -0.46
N TRP A 24 0.83 -9.53 -0.36
CA TRP A 24 0.38 -8.20 -0.78
C TRP A 24 1.02 -7.08 0.03
N PHE A 25 1.13 -7.23 1.35
CA PHE A 25 1.88 -6.29 2.19
C PHE A 25 3.37 -6.28 1.83
N GLY A 26 3.94 -7.45 1.57
CA GLY A 26 5.32 -7.61 1.14
C GLY A 26 5.62 -6.84 -0.15
N VAL A 27 4.80 -7.04 -1.19
CA VAL A 27 4.90 -6.32 -2.46
C VAL A 27 4.67 -4.83 -2.28
N SER A 28 3.63 -4.42 -1.56
CA SER A 28 3.37 -2.99 -1.32
C SER A 28 4.57 -2.30 -0.65
N ARG A 29 5.17 -2.94 0.36
CA ARG A 29 6.39 -2.47 1.03
C ARG A 29 7.59 -2.44 0.08
N TYR A 30 7.82 -3.50 -0.68
CA TYR A 30 8.93 -3.59 -1.62
C TYR A 30 8.86 -2.49 -2.68
N VAL A 31 7.69 -2.35 -3.32
CA VAL A 31 7.44 -1.33 -4.35
C VAL A 31 7.60 0.08 -3.78
N PHE A 32 7.06 0.34 -2.58
CA PHE A 32 7.24 1.62 -1.90
C PHE A 32 8.74 1.92 -1.67
N ASN A 33 9.47 1.00 -1.06
CA ASN A 33 10.89 1.18 -0.74
C ASN A 33 11.75 1.35 -2.00
N LYS A 34 11.48 0.55 -3.05
CA LYS A 34 12.16 0.65 -4.36
C LYS A 34 11.89 2.03 -4.98
N THR A 35 10.65 2.51 -4.94
CA THR A 35 10.28 3.84 -5.44
C THR A 35 10.98 4.95 -4.65
N VAL A 36 10.97 4.89 -3.31
CA VAL A 36 11.69 5.87 -2.48
C VAL A 36 13.19 5.82 -2.77
N LYS A 37 13.78 4.62 -2.91
CA LYS A 37 15.20 4.48 -3.26
C LYS A 37 15.52 5.18 -4.58
N ILE A 38 14.73 4.96 -5.64
CA ILE A 38 14.91 5.62 -6.94
C ILE A 38 14.77 7.14 -6.81
N LEU A 39 13.71 7.62 -6.15
CA LEU A 39 13.46 9.05 -6.00
C LEU A 39 14.52 9.76 -5.15
N CYS A 40 15.05 9.08 -4.13
CA CYS A 40 16.10 9.60 -3.25
C CYS A 40 17.51 9.41 -3.83
N SER A 41 17.78 8.36 -4.61
CA SER A 41 19.08 8.16 -5.27
C SER A 41 19.29 9.20 -6.35
N VAL A 42 18.24 9.47 -7.15
CA VAL A 42 18.28 10.56 -8.12
C VAL A 42 18.41 11.90 -7.39
N GLY A 43 17.72 12.11 -6.27
CA GLY A 43 17.86 13.33 -5.47
C GLY A 43 19.14 13.48 -4.62
N ALA A 44 19.94 12.42 -4.46
CA ALA A 44 21.21 12.43 -3.73
C ALA A 44 22.43 12.59 -4.67
N ALA A 45 22.33 12.05 -5.90
CA ALA A 45 23.36 12.22 -6.92
C ALA A 45 23.39 13.64 -7.51
N THR A 46 22.26 14.34 -7.49
CA THR A 46 22.19 15.76 -7.87
C THR A 46 22.12 16.63 -6.61
N ARG A 47 23.13 17.47 -6.38
CA ARG A 47 23.05 18.60 -5.41
C ARG A 47 21.92 19.59 -5.74
N THR A 48 21.19 19.37 -6.84
CA THR A 48 19.94 20.03 -7.15
C THR A 48 18.76 19.28 -6.51
N TYR A 49 18.29 19.79 -5.37
CA TYR A 49 17.02 19.42 -4.73
C TYR A 49 15.75 19.72 -5.59
N GLY A 50 15.92 19.93 -6.91
CA GLY A 50 15.00 20.67 -7.77
C GLY A 50 14.34 19.90 -8.92
N GLU A 51 14.94 18.87 -9.51
CA GLU A 51 14.48 18.44 -10.86
C GLU A 51 13.65 17.16 -10.94
N VAL A 52 13.75 16.24 -9.98
CA VAL A 52 12.83 15.09 -9.98
C VAL A 52 11.47 15.54 -9.49
N LYS A 53 10.65 16.04 -10.43
CA LYS A 53 9.19 16.11 -10.26
C LYS A 53 8.77 14.70 -9.88
N ALA A 54 8.22 14.53 -8.68
CA ALA A 54 7.60 13.28 -8.24
C ALA A 54 6.31 13.04 -9.06
N ASN A 55 6.48 12.87 -10.38
CA ASN A 55 5.42 12.64 -11.32
C ASN A 55 5.17 11.14 -11.34
N TRP A 56 4.29 10.71 -10.47
CA TRP A 56 3.93 9.31 -10.31
C TRP A 56 3.48 8.68 -11.63
N LYS A 57 2.83 9.43 -12.54
CA LYS A 57 2.40 8.90 -13.84
C LYS A 57 3.60 8.56 -14.74
N ALA A 58 4.64 9.39 -14.72
CA ALA A 58 5.83 9.22 -15.55
C ALA A 58 6.70 8.04 -15.07
N ILE A 59 6.92 7.91 -13.76
CA ILE A 59 7.82 6.87 -13.22
C ILE A 59 7.12 5.52 -13.05
N LYS A 60 5.78 5.50 -12.97
CA LYS A 60 5.00 4.30 -12.64
C LYS A 60 5.22 3.18 -13.64
N THR A 61 5.20 3.46 -14.95
CA THR A 61 5.37 2.43 -15.97
C THR A 61 6.74 1.77 -15.88
N GLY A 62 7.80 2.57 -15.75
CA GLY A 62 9.17 2.04 -15.59
C GLY A 62 9.32 1.19 -14.33
N ILE A 63 8.83 1.67 -13.19
CA ILE A 63 8.92 0.91 -11.92
C ILE A 63 8.13 -0.39 -12.00
N LEU A 64 6.92 -0.38 -12.60
CA LEU A 64 6.08 -1.57 -12.74
C LEU A 64 6.71 -2.62 -13.66
N ASN A 65 7.35 -2.19 -14.74
CA ASN A 65 8.05 -3.09 -15.66
C ASN A 65 9.31 -3.69 -15.05
N ASP A 66 9.98 -2.95 -14.17
CA ASP A 66 11.17 -3.39 -13.43
C ASP A 66 10.83 -4.16 -12.12
N LEU A 67 9.57 -4.60 -11.95
CA LEU A 67 9.21 -5.44 -10.81
C LEU A 67 9.57 -6.90 -11.06
N PRO A 68 10.13 -7.59 -10.06
CA PRO A 68 10.37 -9.04 -10.16
C PRO A 68 9.11 -9.85 -10.45
N GLU A 69 9.28 -11.04 -11.03
CA GLU A 69 8.18 -11.92 -11.44
C GLU A 69 7.19 -12.23 -10.30
N TRP A 70 7.69 -12.44 -9.08
CA TRP A 70 6.87 -12.73 -7.90
C TRP A 70 5.92 -11.60 -7.50
N CYS A 71 6.07 -10.38 -8.07
CA CYS A 71 5.13 -9.27 -7.90
C CYS A 71 3.93 -9.35 -8.85
N LYS A 72 3.96 -10.18 -9.90
CA LYS A 72 2.87 -10.24 -10.90
C LYS A 72 1.57 -10.80 -10.34
N THR A 73 1.65 -11.72 -9.38
CA THR A 73 0.48 -12.31 -8.69
C THR A 73 -0.32 -11.30 -7.87
N VAL A 74 0.31 -10.20 -7.46
CA VAL A 74 -0.32 -9.15 -6.65
C VAL A 74 -1.07 -8.15 -7.54
N PRO A 75 -2.32 -7.78 -7.18
CA PRO A 75 -3.12 -6.81 -7.92
C PRO A 75 -2.36 -5.54 -8.32
N TYR A 76 -2.56 -5.11 -9.56
CA TYR A 76 -1.96 -3.90 -10.12
C TYR A 76 -2.17 -2.66 -9.26
N GLN A 77 -3.38 -2.47 -8.71
CA GLN A 77 -3.71 -1.29 -7.92
C GLN A 77 -2.91 -1.21 -6.62
N ILE A 78 -2.62 -2.34 -5.96
CA ILE A 78 -1.76 -2.39 -4.77
C ILE A 78 -0.37 -1.84 -5.11
N LYS A 79 0.20 -2.28 -6.25
CA LYS A 79 1.52 -1.83 -6.74
C LYS A 79 1.49 -0.36 -7.13
N SER A 80 0.51 0.04 -7.95
CA SER A 80 0.36 1.42 -8.43
C SER A 80 0.17 2.42 -7.28
N ILE A 81 -0.60 2.07 -6.26
CA ILE A 81 -0.82 2.98 -5.12
C ILE A 81 0.40 3.00 -4.19
N ALA A 82 1.16 1.91 -4.07
CA ALA A 82 2.44 1.95 -3.35
C ALA A 82 3.44 2.93 -3.98
N ILE A 83 3.48 3.02 -5.32
CA ILE A 83 4.29 4.02 -6.05
C ILE A 83 3.76 5.43 -5.76
N LYS A 84 2.43 5.63 -5.84
CA LYS A 84 1.80 6.94 -5.54
C LYS A 84 2.09 7.39 -4.11
N ASP A 85 1.97 6.50 -3.13
CA ASP A 85 2.28 6.76 -1.72
C ASP A 85 3.74 7.21 -1.55
N ALA A 86 4.69 6.54 -2.22
CA ALA A 86 6.10 6.88 -2.16
C ALA A 86 6.38 8.27 -2.76
N CYS A 87 5.80 8.56 -3.94
CA CYS A 87 5.87 9.88 -4.55
C CYS A 87 5.33 10.98 -3.63
N THR A 88 4.16 10.76 -3.04
CA THR A 88 3.55 11.70 -2.10
C THR A 88 4.43 11.90 -0.87
N ALA A 89 4.96 10.83 -0.27
CA ALA A 89 5.83 10.92 0.90
C ALA A 89 7.11 11.75 0.59
N VAL A 90 7.74 11.52 -0.56
CA VAL A 90 8.91 12.29 -1.01
C VAL A 90 8.54 13.75 -1.28
N ARG A 91 7.39 14.00 -1.90
CA ARG A 91 6.90 15.36 -2.16
C ARG A 91 6.64 16.14 -0.87
N GLU A 92 5.96 15.53 0.10
CA GLU A 92 5.68 16.17 1.40
C GLU A 92 6.97 16.38 2.20
N ALA A 93 7.92 15.45 2.15
CA ALA A 93 9.26 15.63 2.72
C ALA A 93 9.99 16.84 2.12
N LYS A 94 10.00 16.98 0.78
CA LYS A 94 10.57 18.14 0.08
C LYS A 94 9.84 19.44 0.46
N LYS A 95 8.50 19.42 0.54
CA LYS A 95 7.68 20.58 0.94
C LYS A 95 7.99 21.01 2.37
N LYS A 96 8.16 20.07 3.30
CA LYS A 96 8.54 20.35 4.69
C LYS A 96 9.94 20.95 4.78
N TYR A 97 10.91 20.42 4.02
CA TYR A 97 12.25 20.99 3.94
C TYR A 97 12.22 22.46 3.48
N LYS A 98 11.51 22.76 2.39
CA LYS A 98 11.35 24.14 1.90
C LYS A 98 10.74 25.10 2.93
N LYS A 99 9.86 24.61 3.80
CA LYS A 99 9.20 25.42 4.84
C LYS A 99 10.03 25.59 6.11
N THR A 100 10.80 24.59 6.49
CA THR A 100 11.41 24.51 7.84
C THR A 100 12.94 24.48 7.83
N GLY A 101 13.57 24.30 6.67
CA GLY A 101 15.00 24.04 6.53
C GLY A 101 15.45 22.67 7.08
N GLN A 102 14.56 21.92 7.74
CA GLN A 102 14.91 20.64 8.35
C GLN A 102 14.83 19.49 7.36
N ILE A 103 15.89 18.69 7.29
CA ILE A 103 15.94 17.50 6.45
C ILE A 103 14.98 16.45 7.01
N ASN A 104 13.89 16.20 6.28
CA ASN A 104 12.95 15.13 6.59
C ASN A 104 13.14 13.97 5.60
N ARG A 105 13.85 12.91 6.02
CA ARG A 105 14.07 11.73 5.15
C ARG A 105 12.86 10.81 5.19
N VAL A 106 12.35 10.42 4.01
CA VAL A 106 11.30 9.40 3.90
C VAL A 106 11.87 8.07 4.37
N ARG A 107 11.29 7.51 5.43
CA ARG A 107 11.70 6.21 5.98
C ARG A 107 11.18 5.07 5.11
N PHE A 108 12.01 4.05 4.92
CA PHE A 108 11.56 2.80 4.31
C PHE A 108 10.55 2.09 5.22
N ARG A 109 9.56 1.46 4.61
CA ARG A 109 8.62 0.57 5.29
C ARG A 109 9.38 -0.70 5.71
N SER A 110 9.34 -1.01 7.00
CA SER A 110 10.02 -2.16 7.59
C SER A 110 9.09 -3.36 7.72
N ARG A 111 9.65 -4.58 7.66
CA ARG A 111 8.94 -5.82 7.99
C ARG A 111 8.64 -5.97 9.48
N LYS A 112 9.47 -5.36 10.34
CA LYS A 112 9.29 -5.36 11.80
C LYS A 112 8.26 -4.33 12.27
N ASN A 113 7.71 -3.50 11.37
CA ASN A 113 6.69 -2.53 11.76
C ASN A 113 5.41 -3.32 12.13
N PRO A 114 4.89 -3.17 13.38
CA PRO A 114 3.70 -3.89 13.83
C PRO A 114 2.46 -3.57 13.00
N VAL A 115 2.47 -2.43 12.30
CA VAL A 115 1.42 -2.01 11.38
C VAL A 115 1.90 -2.17 9.93
N GLN A 116 1.22 -3.00 9.15
CA GLN A 116 1.39 -3.13 7.71
C GLN A 116 0.11 -2.72 7.00
N SER A 117 0.19 -2.12 5.82
CA SER A 117 -1.02 -1.83 5.05
C SER A 117 -0.81 -1.90 3.54
N CYS A 118 -1.89 -2.20 2.82
CA CYS A 118 -1.98 -2.09 1.37
C CYS A 118 -3.31 -1.47 0.95
N TYR A 119 -3.33 -0.92 -0.26
CA TYR A 119 -4.53 -0.29 -0.83
C TYR A 119 -5.48 -1.34 -1.41
N ILE A 120 -6.76 -1.18 -1.16
CA ILE A 120 -7.84 -1.99 -1.72
C ILE A 120 -8.79 -1.03 -2.45
N PRO A 121 -9.00 -1.20 -3.78
CA PRO A 121 -9.95 -0.38 -4.53
C PRO A 121 -11.38 -0.68 -4.07
N LYS A 122 -12.29 0.30 -4.17
CA LYS A 122 -13.72 0.06 -3.89
C LYS A 122 -14.30 -1.08 -4.74
N SER A 123 -13.84 -1.22 -5.98
CA SER A 123 -14.32 -2.23 -6.93
C SER A 123 -13.92 -3.66 -6.55
N ALA A 124 -13.00 -3.83 -5.61
CA ALA A 124 -12.64 -5.15 -5.07
C ALA A 124 -13.33 -5.45 -3.74
N VAL A 125 -14.20 -4.56 -3.25
CA VAL A 125 -14.97 -4.77 -2.03
C VAL A 125 -16.42 -4.99 -2.42
N SER A 126 -16.96 -6.15 -2.04
CA SER A 126 -18.38 -6.48 -2.21
C SER A 126 -18.90 -7.16 -0.94
N SER A 127 -20.21 -7.46 -0.88
CA SER A 127 -20.80 -8.25 0.22
C SER A 127 -20.15 -9.62 0.41
N LYS A 128 -19.53 -10.16 -0.65
CA LYS A 128 -18.79 -11.44 -0.64
C LYS A 128 -17.36 -11.32 -0.11
N GLY A 129 -16.90 -10.14 0.26
CA GLY A 129 -15.56 -9.95 0.80
C GLY A 129 -14.67 -9.01 -0.02
N ILE A 130 -13.41 -8.96 0.39
CA ILE A 130 -12.34 -8.24 -0.33
C ILE A 130 -11.70 -9.18 -1.34
N TYR A 131 -11.62 -8.78 -2.61
CA TYR A 131 -11.05 -9.57 -3.70
C TYR A 131 -11.54 -11.03 -3.65
N HIS A 132 -12.85 -11.25 -3.57
CA HIS A 132 -13.42 -12.58 -3.32
C HIS A 132 -12.98 -13.64 -4.35
N THR A 133 -12.66 -13.24 -5.58
CA THR A 133 -12.10 -14.11 -6.62
C THR A 133 -10.65 -14.56 -6.38
N LYS A 134 -9.92 -13.88 -5.49
CA LYS A 134 -8.53 -14.20 -5.11
C LYS A 134 -8.41 -14.73 -3.68
N LEU A 135 -9.24 -14.23 -2.77
CA LEU A 135 -9.19 -14.59 -1.35
C LEU A 135 -10.26 -15.62 -0.94
N GLY A 136 -11.20 -15.93 -1.83
CA GLY A 136 -12.42 -16.67 -1.50
C GLY A 136 -13.51 -15.74 -0.96
N GLU A 137 -14.71 -16.28 -0.76
CA GLU A 137 -15.79 -15.52 -0.11
C GLU A 137 -15.44 -15.27 1.37
N LEU A 138 -15.57 -14.01 1.79
CA LEU A 138 -15.34 -13.54 3.15
C LEU A 138 -16.57 -12.77 3.61
N THR A 139 -17.14 -13.15 4.74
CA THR A 139 -18.14 -12.35 5.45
C THR A 139 -17.46 -11.23 6.25
N PHE A 140 -18.15 -10.13 6.50
CA PHE A 140 -17.63 -9.06 7.36
C PHE A 140 -18.28 -9.17 8.74
N ALA A 141 -17.55 -8.82 9.80
CA ALA A 141 -18.13 -8.78 11.13
C ALA A 141 -19.13 -7.62 11.31
N GLU A 142 -19.05 -6.60 10.46
CA GLU A 142 -19.96 -5.46 10.42
C GLU A 142 -20.60 -5.35 9.04
N THR A 143 -21.86 -4.93 8.98
CA THR A 143 -22.53 -4.64 7.71
C THR A 143 -21.77 -3.56 6.96
N LEU A 144 -21.41 -3.84 5.70
CA LEU A 144 -20.76 -2.84 4.84
C LEU A 144 -21.71 -1.65 4.61
N PRO A 145 -21.20 -0.41 4.59
CA PRO A 145 -22.02 0.76 4.31
C PRO A 145 -22.41 0.73 2.83
N GLY A 146 -23.58 1.27 2.46
CA GLY A 146 -24.04 1.32 1.07
C GLY A 146 -23.04 2.01 0.13
N ASP A 147 -22.36 3.05 0.63
CA ASP A 147 -21.34 3.81 -0.11
C ASP A 147 -19.92 3.36 0.23
N ILE A 148 -19.48 2.25 -0.38
CA ILE A 148 -18.13 1.73 -0.21
C ILE A 148 -17.14 2.58 -1.04
N GLY A 149 -16.27 3.30 -0.34
CA GLY A 149 -15.14 4.01 -0.92
C GLY A 149 -13.88 3.14 -1.03
N ASP A 150 -12.80 3.73 -1.53
CA ASP A 150 -11.49 3.08 -1.49
C ASP A 150 -11.04 2.85 -0.06
N CYS A 151 -10.40 1.71 0.19
CA CYS A 151 -10.02 1.28 1.52
C CYS A 151 -8.52 0.96 1.61
N ARG A 152 -8.00 0.89 2.84
CA ARG A 152 -6.74 0.22 3.15
C ARG A 152 -7.00 -1.02 3.98
N LEU A 153 -6.46 -2.14 3.54
CA LEU A 153 -6.30 -3.30 4.39
C LEU A 153 -5.05 -3.07 5.23
N THR A 154 -5.21 -3.09 6.54
CA THR A 154 -4.16 -2.88 7.54
C THR A 154 -4.06 -4.14 8.38
N SER A 155 -2.85 -4.57 8.72
CA SER A 155 -2.63 -5.57 9.75
C SER A 155 -1.88 -4.99 10.93
N THR A 156 -2.39 -5.24 12.14
CA THR A 156 -1.78 -4.85 13.42
C THR A 156 -1.66 -6.09 14.28
N ASN A 157 -0.44 -6.52 14.64
CA ASN A 157 -0.20 -7.69 15.50
C ASN A 157 -0.90 -8.99 15.04
N GLY A 158 -1.15 -9.14 13.74
CA GLY A 158 -1.83 -10.31 13.17
C GLY A 158 -3.34 -10.16 13.01
N ASP A 159 -3.94 -9.11 13.57
CA ASP A 159 -5.30 -8.70 13.27
C ASP A 159 -5.35 -7.90 11.98
N TYR A 160 -6.47 -8.00 11.23
CA TYR A 160 -6.68 -7.32 9.96
C TYR A 160 -7.87 -6.36 10.05
N TYR A 161 -7.70 -5.17 9.50
CA TYR A 161 -8.65 -4.07 9.56
C TYR A 161 -8.78 -3.45 8.18
N SER A 162 -10.00 -3.13 7.74
CA SER A 162 -10.18 -2.25 6.58
C SER A 162 -10.61 -0.86 7.03
N SER A 163 -9.95 0.19 6.50
CA SER A 163 -10.28 1.59 6.78
C SER A 163 -10.50 2.37 5.50
N ARG A 164 -11.60 3.12 5.40
CA ARG A 164 -11.88 4.05 4.28
C ARG A 164 -10.76 5.07 4.16
N GLN A 165 -10.26 5.32 2.94
CA GLN A 165 -9.43 6.48 2.67
C GLN A 165 -10.32 7.69 2.41
N GLY A 166 -10.06 8.78 3.14
CA GLY A 166 -10.69 10.07 2.86
C GLY A 166 -10.32 10.52 1.45
N SER A 167 -11.34 10.82 0.67
CA SER A 167 -11.29 11.47 -0.65
C SER A 167 -10.74 12.88 -0.55
#